data_AF-A0A7Y0ENG4-F1
#
_entry.id   AF-A0A7Y0ENG4-F1
#
_cell.length_a   1.000
_cell.length_b   1.000
_cell.length_c   1.000
_cell.angle_alpha   90.00
_cell.angle_beta   90.00
_cell.angle_gamma   90.00
#
_symmetry.space_group_name_H-M   'P 1'
#
loop_
_entity.id
_entity.type
_entity.pdbx_description
1 polymer ?
#
loop_
_entity_poly.entity_id
_entity_poly.type
_entity_poly.pdbx_seq_one_letter_code
_entity_poly.pdbx_strand_id
1 'polypeptide(L)'
;MENDSVAVQCKEHRGNLKKNFSSAPSAFTPFTGGAYSFRGAVKPAKPHSYPHQLEPVGITAPSTYRLMSMPHGRNYRDPRRINRQARNLARQRVLTQQVPCGICDRPIDDSIPWPDPMSAEVDEIIPVSRGGSATNLRNLQKVHRCCNQLKSDKSLAWARQKAKGAPALKSTAVPFKTSGW
;
A
#
# COMPACT_ATOMS: atom_id res chain seq x y z
N MET A 1 0.60 23.17 -9.85
CA MET A 1 1.68 23.62 -8.91
C MET A 1 1.28 23.40 -7.45
N GLU A 2 0.15 22.73 -7.13
CA GLU A 2 -0.34 22.59 -5.75
C GLU A 2 0.36 21.53 -4.88
N ASN A 3 1.06 20.54 -5.46
CA ASN A 3 1.63 19.42 -4.67
C ASN A 3 2.91 19.75 -3.92
N ASP A 4 3.48 20.94 -4.13
CA ASP A 4 4.67 21.39 -3.41
C ASP A 4 4.30 22.01 -2.05
N SER A 5 3.08 22.57 -1.92
CA SER A 5 2.55 23.12 -0.66
C SER A 5 2.27 22.04 0.40
N VAL A 6 1.85 20.83 -0.01
CA VAL A 6 1.61 19.69 0.90
C VAL A 6 2.91 19.17 1.53
N ALA A 7 4.03 19.24 0.79
CA ALA A 7 5.37 18.95 1.31
C ALA A 7 5.88 20.03 2.27
N VAL A 8 5.46 21.29 2.09
CA VAL A 8 5.78 22.42 2.97
C VAL A 8 5.01 22.30 4.29
N GLN A 9 3.73 21.91 4.27
CA GLN A 9 2.91 21.78 5.48
C GLN A 9 3.44 20.74 6.48
N CYS A 10 4.03 19.63 6.02
CA CYS A 10 4.67 18.70 6.95
C CYS A 10 5.85 19.38 7.68
N LYS A 11 6.63 20.25 7.01
CA LYS A 11 7.83 20.93 7.56
C LYS A 11 7.54 21.93 8.68
N GLU A 12 6.35 22.54 8.71
CA GLU A 12 6.04 23.68 9.57
C GLU A 12 5.46 23.29 10.94
N HIS A 13 4.80 22.13 11.07
CA HIS A 13 4.26 21.66 12.35
C HIS A 13 5.31 21.01 13.27
N ARG A 14 6.44 21.69 13.48
CA ARG A 14 7.53 21.31 14.39
C ARG A 14 7.18 21.35 15.89
N GLY A 15 5.97 21.74 16.25
CA GLY A 15 5.72 22.29 17.59
C GLY A 15 4.58 21.66 18.38
N ASN A 16 4.51 20.34 18.58
CA ASN A 16 3.92 19.83 19.83
C ASN A 16 4.20 18.37 20.20
N LEU A 17 5.31 17.76 19.77
CA LEU A 17 5.67 16.44 20.29
C LEU A 17 6.40 16.59 21.63
N LYS A 18 5.70 17.10 22.66
CA LYS A 18 6.20 17.06 24.03
C LYS A 18 6.18 15.60 24.52
N LYS A 19 7.33 14.95 24.33
CA LYS A 19 7.99 13.98 25.22
C LYS A 19 7.05 13.22 26.17
N ASN A 20 6.53 12.08 25.72
CA ASN A 20 6.06 11.02 26.62
C ASN A 20 6.63 9.67 26.15
N PHE A 21 7.97 9.59 26.11
CA PHE A 21 8.66 8.30 26.12
C PHE A 21 8.76 7.83 27.57
N SER A 22 7.67 7.31 28.10
CA SER A 22 7.67 6.64 29.41
C SER A 22 7.62 5.13 29.16
N SER A 23 8.80 4.53 29.23
CA SER A 23 9.12 3.16 29.69
C SER A 23 8.06 2.07 29.49
N ALA A 24 8.41 1.10 28.64
CA ALA A 24 7.76 -0.20 28.53
C ALA A 24 7.74 -0.96 29.88
N PRO A 25 6.63 -1.62 30.24
CA PRO A 25 6.69 -2.79 31.11
C PRO A 25 6.83 -4.07 30.27
N SER A 26 7.96 -4.73 30.47
CA SER A 26 8.19 -6.14 30.16
C SER A 26 7.23 -7.02 30.98
N ALA A 27 6.37 -7.78 30.32
CA ALA A 27 5.72 -8.94 30.91
C ALA A 27 5.28 -9.91 29.81
N PHE A 28 6.20 -10.79 29.41
CA PHE A 28 5.90 -11.99 28.64
C PHE A 28 5.25 -13.00 29.59
N THR A 29 3.95 -13.30 29.41
CA THR A 29 3.32 -14.44 30.07
C THR A 29 3.32 -15.65 29.12
N PRO A 30 3.75 -16.84 29.55
CA PRO A 30 3.62 -18.04 28.73
C PRO A 30 2.16 -18.50 28.68
N PHE A 31 1.62 -18.63 27.47
CA PHE A 31 0.28 -19.13 27.17
C PHE A 31 0.23 -20.64 27.45
N THR A 32 -0.46 -21.05 28.52
CA THR A 32 -0.74 -22.46 28.82
C THR A 32 -1.72 -23.02 27.79
N GLY A 33 -1.28 -24.05 27.06
CA GLY A 33 -2.02 -24.68 25.98
C GLY A 33 -3.29 -25.40 26.44
N GLY A 34 -4.40 -25.10 25.77
CA GLY A 34 -5.62 -25.91 25.79
C GLY A 34 -5.74 -26.72 24.50
N ALA A 35 -5.89 -28.04 24.62
CA ALA A 35 -6.10 -28.94 23.50
C ALA A 35 -7.49 -28.73 22.88
N TYR A 36 -7.54 -28.14 21.67
CA TYR A 36 -8.76 -28.11 20.87
C TYR A 36 -8.89 -29.42 20.08
N SER A 37 -9.97 -30.15 20.30
CA SER A 37 -10.31 -31.35 19.53
C SER A 37 -10.92 -30.95 18.17
N PHE A 38 -10.15 -31.05 17.09
CA PHE A 38 -10.71 -30.98 15.73
C PHE A 38 -11.37 -32.31 15.37
N ARG A 39 -12.70 -32.40 15.56
CA ARG A 39 -13.54 -33.39 14.86
C ARG A 39 -14.31 -32.67 13.76
N GLY A 40 -13.81 -32.75 12.54
CA GLY A 40 -14.46 -32.23 11.35
C GLY A 40 -14.13 -33.11 10.15
N ALA A 41 -15.03 -34.03 9.83
CA ALA A 41 -14.93 -34.90 8.66
C ALA A 41 -14.95 -34.04 7.37
N VAL A 42 -13.84 -34.02 6.65
CA VAL A 42 -13.77 -33.43 5.31
C VAL A 42 -14.43 -34.39 4.35
N LYS A 43 -15.63 -34.05 3.85
CA LYS A 43 -16.30 -34.82 2.78
C LYS A 43 -15.47 -34.70 1.50
N PRO A 44 -15.16 -35.80 0.78
CA PRO A 44 -14.47 -35.70 -0.50
C PRO A 44 -15.38 -35.03 -1.54
N ALA A 45 -14.83 -34.03 -2.23
CA ALA A 45 -15.49 -33.36 -3.34
C ALA A 45 -15.65 -34.34 -4.52
N LYS A 46 -16.83 -34.35 -5.14
CA LYS A 46 -17.14 -35.15 -6.33
C LYS A 46 -16.32 -34.66 -7.53
N PRO A 47 -15.75 -35.55 -8.37
CA PRO A 47 -15.10 -35.13 -9.60
C PRO A 47 -16.18 -34.69 -10.61
N HIS A 48 -16.15 -33.42 -11.00
CA HIS A 48 -16.92 -32.94 -12.16
C HIS A 48 -16.18 -33.37 -13.44
N SER A 49 -16.70 -34.40 -14.10
CA SER A 49 -16.35 -34.79 -15.46
C SER A 49 -16.94 -33.78 -16.44
N TYR A 50 -16.11 -32.97 -17.09
CA TYR A 50 -16.53 -32.13 -18.22
C TYR A 50 -16.37 -32.94 -19.52
N PRO A 51 -17.44 -33.19 -20.29
CA PRO A 51 -17.29 -33.73 -21.63
C PRO A 51 -16.71 -32.64 -22.54
N HIS A 52 -15.58 -32.95 -23.16
CA HIS A 52 -14.95 -32.18 -24.21
C HIS A 52 -15.71 -32.41 -25.52
N GLN A 53 -16.49 -31.43 -25.97
CA GLN A 53 -16.91 -31.33 -27.38
C GLN A 53 -16.69 -29.90 -27.85
N LEU A 54 -15.70 -29.73 -28.71
CA LEU A 54 -15.42 -28.50 -29.45
C LEU A 54 -16.21 -28.56 -30.75
N GLU A 55 -17.21 -27.71 -30.89
CA GLU A 55 -17.85 -27.43 -32.18
C GLU A 55 -17.57 -25.95 -32.54
N PRO A 56 -17.04 -25.65 -33.75
CA PRO A 56 -16.75 -24.28 -34.14
C PRO A 56 -17.97 -23.64 -34.83
N VAL A 57 -18.68 -22.77 -34.12
CA VAL A 57 -19.67 -21.87 -34.74
C VAL A 57 -19.05 -20.49 -34.94
N GLY A 58 -18.84 -20.16 -36.21
CA GLY A 58 -18.27 -18.89 -36.67
C GLY A 58 -19.13 -17.70 -36.27
N ILE A 59 -18.46 -16.66 -35.78
CA ILE A 59 -19.06 -15.33 -35.59
C ILE A 59 -18.27 -14.35 -36.45
N THR A 60 -18.97 -13.80 -37.42
CA THR A 60 -18.52 -12.76 -38.35
C THR A 60 -18.36 -11.41 -37.65
N ALA A 61 -17.15 -10.85 -37.78
CA ALA A 61 -16.76 -9.44 -37.84
C ALA A 61 -16.91 -8.51 -36.61
N PRO A 62 -15.99 -7.51 -36.47
CA PRO A 62 -15.69 -6.86 -35.21
C PRO A 62 -16.51 -5.58 -35.00
N SER A 63 -17.11 -5.43 -33.83
CA SER A 63 -17.72 -4.16 -33.42
C SER A 63 -16.63 -3.20 -32.93
N THR A 64 -16.38 -2.18 -33.74
CA THR A 64 -15.33 -1.16 -33.64
C THR A 64 -15.57 -0.08 -32.57
N TYR A 65 -16.37 -0.33 -31.53
CA TYR A 65 -16.41 0.59 -30.39
C TYR A 65 -15.16 0.36 -29.52
N ARG A 66 -14.08 1.03 -29.93
CA ARG A 66 -13.11 1.69 -29.05
C ARG A 66 -12.67 0.82 -27.86
N LEU A 67 -11.68 -0.04 -28.12
CA LEU A 67 -10.67 -0.50 -27.16
C LEU A 67 -9.97 0.72 -26.54
N MET A 68 -10.64 1.45 -25.65
CA MET A 68 -9.94 2.22 -24.63
C MET A 68 -9.38 1.17 -23.68
N SER A 69 -8.09 0.90 -23.80
CA SER A 69 -7.33 -0.04 -22.98
C SER A 69 -7.51 0.29 -21.50
N MET A 70 -8.52 -0.31 -20.85
CA MET A 70 -8.56 -0.30 -19.39
C MET A 70 -7.33 -1.06 -18.92
N PRO A 71 -6.50 -0.50 -18.01
CA PRO A 71 -5.23 -1.11 -17.57
C PRO A 71 -5.44 -2.46 -16.91
N HIS A 72 -6.69 -2.80 -16.59
CA HIS A 72 -7.11 -4.06 -16.02
C HIS A 72 -8.31 -4.57 -16.82
N GLY A 73 -8.29 -5.84 -17.22
CA GLY A 73 -9.33 -6.43 -18.06
C GLY A 73 -10.73 -6.40 -17.41
N ARG A 74 -11.77 -6.74 -18.18
CA ARG A 74 -13.19 -6.70 -17.76
C ARG A 74 -13.50 -7.50 -16.47
N ASN A 75 -12.61 -8.40 -16.06
CA ASN A 75 -12.71 -9.21 -14.85
C ASN A 75 -11.85 -8.69 -13.67
N TYR A 76 -11.28 -7.49 -13.77
CA TYR A 76 -10.48 -6.93 -12.69
C TYR A 76 -11.33 -6.58 -11.48
N ARG A 77 -11.12 -7.32 -10.40
CA ARG A 77 -11.63 -6.96 -9.08
C ARG A 77 -10.52 -6.24 -8.33
N ASP A 78 -10.77 -4.99 -7.95
CA ASP A 78 -9.84 -4.21 -7.12
C ASP A 78 -9.51 -4.98 -5.82
N PRO A 79 -8.24 -5.36 -5.59
CA PRO A 79 -7.80 -6.04 -4.37
C PRO A 79 -8.24 -5.36 -3.07
N ARG A 80 -8.45 -4.04 -3.09
CA ARG A 80 -8.94 -3.27 -1.93
C ARG A 80 -10.41 -3.55 -1.61
N ARG A 81 -11.18 -4.02 -2.59
CA ARG A 81 -12.62 -4.31 -2.48
C ARG A 81 -12.94 -5.80 -2.34
N ILE A 82 -12.03 -6.69 -2.75
CA ILE A 82 -12.24 -8.15 -2.69
C ILE A 82 -12.45 -8.64 -1.25
N ASN A 83 -11.55 -8.27 -0.34
CA ASN A 83 -11.61 -8.73 1.05
C ASN A 83 -11.55 -7.54 2.01
N ARG A 84 -12.69 -6.85 2.12
CA ARG A 84 -12.82 -5.65 2.98
C ARG A 84 -12.49 -5.94 4.44
N GLN A 85 -12.93 -7.08 4.97
CA GLN A 85 -12.69 -7.46 6.36
C GLN A 85 -11.19 -7.63 6.63
N ALA A 86 -10.48 -8.41 5.80
CA ALA A 86 -9.03 -8.58 5.96
C ALA A 86 -8.27 -7.25 5.81
N ARG A 87 -8.70 -6.38 4.88
CA ARG A 87 -8.12 -5.05 4.72
C ARG A 87 -8.35 -4.18 5.96
N ASN A 88 -9.55 -4.16 6.51
CA ASN A 88 -9.88 -3.37 7.69
C ASN A 88 -9.06 -3.82 8.91
N LEU A 89 -8.95 -5.13 9.12
CA LEU A 89 -8.11 -5.70 10.18
C LEU A 89 -6.64 -5.34 9.98
N ALA A 90 -6.11 -5.45 8.76
CA ALA A 90 -4.74 -5.07 8.46
C ALA A 90 -4.49 -3.58 8.69
N ARG A 91 -5.42 -2.71 8.28
CA ARG A 91 -5.36 -1.26 8.52
C ARG A 91 -5.36 -0.94 10.01
N GLN A 92 -6.26 -1.56 10.78
CA GLN A 92 -6.33 -1.36 12.23
C GLN A 92 -5.00 -1.74 12.90
N ARG A 93 -4.42 -2.89 12.54
CA ARG A 93 -3.13 -3.33 13.06
C ARG A 93 -2.00 -2.33 12.80
N VAL A 94 -1.96 -1.73 11.61
CA VAL A 94 -0.94 -0.73 11.26
C VAL A 94 -1.18 0.60 12.00
N LEU A 95 -2.44 1.05 12.11
CA LEU A 95 -2.76 2.30 12.80
C LEU A 95 -2.47 2.25 14.30
N THR A 96 -2.66 1.09 14.94
CA THR A 96 -2.35 0.90 16.37
C THR A 96 -0.84 0.95 16.67
N GLN A 97 0.04 0.73 15.69
CA GLN A 97 1.48 0.75 15.90
C GLN A 97 2.00 2.17 16.13
N GLN A 98 2.82 2.34 17.18
CA GLN A 98 3.53 3.57 17.49
C GLN A 98 4.85 3.65 16.72
N VAL A 99 4.74 3.77 15.39
CA VAL A 99 5.89 3.87 14.47
C VAL A 99 5.94 5.25 13.80
N PRO A 100 7.14 5.77 13.50
CA PRO A 100 7.26 7.00 12.73
C PRO A 100 6.73 6.82 11.30
N CYS A 101 6.45 7.94 10.63
CA CYS A 101 6.00 7.96 9.24
C CYS A 101 7.04 7.34 8.30
N GLY A 102 6.65 6.34 7.51
CA GLY A 102 7.56 5.62 6.61
C GLY A 102 8.11 6.41 5.40
N ILE A 103 7.62 7.65 5.18
CA ILE A 103 8.04 8.54 4.09
C ILE A 103 8.94 9.67 4.59
N CYS A 104 8.52 10.42 5.61
CA CYS A 104 9.26 11.58 6.11
C CYS A 104 10.06 11.30 7.38
N ASP A 105 9.97 10.07 7.93
CA ASP A 105 10.66 9.60 9.13
C ASP A 105 10.31 10.39 10.42
N ARG A 106 9.21 11.16 10.40
CA ARG A 106 8.74 11.97 11.54
C ARG A 106 7.70 11.23 12.37
N PRO A 107 7.63 11.50 13.69
CA PRO A 107 6.58 10.94 14.55
C PRO A 107 5.19 11.37 14.06
N ILE A 108 4.22 10.48 14.24
CA ILE A 108 2.81 10.70 13.95
C ILE A 108 2.09 10.88 15.27
N ASP A 109 1.23 11.89 15.35
CA ASP A 109 0.35 12.09 16.49
C ASP A 109 -1.02 11.48 16.17
N ASP A 110 -1.36 10.40 16.89
CA ASP A 110 -2.62 9.68 16.70
C ASP A 110 -3.84 10.42 17.28
N SER A 111 -3.62 11.49 18.04
CA SER A 111 -4.71 12.33 18.56
C SER A 111 -5.32 13.23 17.50
N ILE A 112 -4.63 13.42 16.36
CA ILE A 112 -5.08 14.27 15.27
C ILE A 112 -6.17 13.54 14.46
N PRO A 113 -7.43 14.04 14.44
CA PRO A 113 -8.49 13.41 13.70
C PRO A 113 -8.36 13.68 12.19
N TRP A 114 -8.93 12.77 11.39
CA TRP A 114 -9.14 12.98 9.97
C TRP A 114 -10.12 14.15 9.72
N PRO A 115 -9.98 15.00 8.68
CA PRO A 115 -9.08 14.91 7.52
C PRO A 115 -7.81 15.76 7.61
N ASP A 116 -7.27 16.03 8.79
CA ASP A 116 -6.09 16.89 8.91
C ASP A 116 -4.89 16.36 8.09
N PRO A 117 -4.07 17.21 7.44
CA PRO A 117 -2.90 16.77 6.68
C PRO A 117 -1.89 15.94 7.51
N MET A 118 -1.81 16.15 8.82
CA MET A 118 -0.95 15.43 9.76
C MET A 118 -1.63 14.21 10.41
N SER A 119 -2.89 13.94 10.09
CA SER A 119 -3.59 12.74 10.56
C SER A 119 -2.91 11.46 10.06
N ALA A 120 -3.00 10.40 10.87
CA ALA A 120 -2.46 9.09 10.54
C ALA A 120 -3.29 8.40 9.43
N GLU A 121 -2.62 7.96 8.37
CA GLU A 121 -3.19 7.14 7.32
C GLU A 121 -2.31 5.91 7.04
N VAL A 122 -2.92 4.89 6.42
CA VAL A 122 -2.22 3.67 6.00
C VAL A 122 -1.91 3.78 4.50
N ASP A 123 -0.61 3.81 4.17
CA ASP A 123 -0.09 3.79 2.79
C ASP A 123 0.31 2.39 2.35
N GLU A 124 0.16 2.13 1.05
CA GLU A 124 0.59 0.92 0.38
C GLU A 124 1.97 1.19 -0.25
N ILE A 125 3.05 0.59 0.31
CA ILE A 125 4.44 0.78 -0.15
C ILE A 125 4.54 0.57 -1.66
N ILE A 126 4.01 -0.56 -2.14
CA ILE A 126 3.77 -0.85 -3.54
C ILE A 126 2.27 -0.60 -3.80
N PRO A 127 1.92 0.38 -4.67
CA PRO A 127 0.54 0.62 -5.04
C PRO A 127 -0.10 -0.62 -5.69
N VAL A 128 -1.40 -0.82 -5.46
CA VAL A 128 -2.19 -1.89 -6.11
C VAL A 128 -2.10 -1.84 -7.64
N SER A 129 -2.03 -0.65 -8.25
CA SER A 129 -1.84 -0.48 -9.69
C SER A 129 -0.52 -1.04 -10.22
N ARG A 130 0.47 -1.27 -9.34
CA ARG A 130 1.76 -1.88 -9.63
C ARG A 130 1.87 -3.32 -9.10
N GLY A 131 0.74 -3.95 -8.78
CA GLY A 131 0.69 -5.33 -8.28
C GLY A 131 0.90 -5.48 -6.77
N GLY A 132 0.85 -4.38 -6.00
CA GLY A 132 0.94 -4.44 -4.55
C GLY A 132 -0.26 -5.11 -3.87
N SER A 133 -0.02 -5.77 -2.75
CA SER A 133 -1.09 -6.37 -1.95
C SER A 133 -1.76 -5.35 -1.02
N ALA A 134 -3.09 -5.31 -1.05
CA ALA A 134 -3.92 -4.43 -0.24
C ALA A 134 -4.10 -4.88 1.23
N THR A 135 -3.68 -6.10 1.57
CA THR A 135 -3.93 -6.76 2.87
C THR A 135 -2.66 -7.20 3.58
N ASN A 136 -1.54 -7.34 2.87
CA ASN A 136 -0.28 -7.78 3.44
C ASN A 136 0.33 -6.69 4.33
N LEU A 137 0.51 -6.98 5.62
CA LEU A 137 1.10 -6.06 6.60
C LEU A 137 2.50 -5.57 6.21
N ARG A 138 3.29 -6.37 5.47
CA ARG A 138 4.61 -5.95 4.99
C ARG A 138 4.55 -4.88 3.90
N ASN A 139 3.42 -4.79 3.18
CA ASN A 139 3.20 -3.77 2.14
C ASN A 139 2.48 -2.53 2.70
N LEU A 140 1.99 -2.58 3.94
CA LEU A 140 1.28 -1.47 4.56
C LEU A 140 2.22 -0.75 5.54
N GLN A 141 2.17 0.57 5.53
CA GLN A 141 2.94 1.40 6.46
C GLN A 141 2.09 2.56 6.98
N LYS A 142 2.38 3.00 8.20
CA LYS A 142 1.75 4.18 8.80
C LYS A 142 2.45 5.44 8.28
N VAL A 143 1.68 6.40 7.79
CA VAL A 143 2.19 7.67 7.24
C VAL A 143 1.24 8.81 7.61
N HIS A 144 1.71 10.05 7.47
CA HIS A 144 0.82 11.21 7.47
C HIS A 144 -0.03 11.23 6.19
N ARG A 145 -1.27 11.73 6.27
CA ARG A 145 -2.16 11.96 5.13
C ARG A 145 -1.52 12.80 4.02
N CYS A 146 -0.80 13.86 4.38
CA CYS A 146 -0.07 14.72 3.44
C CYS A 146 1.03 13.95 2.68
N CYS A 147 1.75 13.06 3.37
CA CYS A 147 2.81 12.25 2.78
C CYS A 147 2.23 11.17 1.84
N ASN A 148 1.11 10.56 2.23
CA ASN A 148 0.37 9.62 1.40
C ASN A 148 -0.08 10.26 0.07
N GLN A 149 -0.69 11.45 0.15
CA GLN A 149 -1.11 12.22 -1.03
C GLN A 149 0.08 12.61 -1.92
N LEU A 150 1.18 13.07 -1.31
CA LEU A 150 2.40 13.41 -2.05
C LEU A 150 2.93 12.20 -2.84
N LYS A 151 2.96 11.01 -2.22
CA LYS A 151 3.41 9.77 -2.87
C LYS A 151 2.48 9.35 -4.01
N SER A 152 1.16 9.35 -3.79
CA SER A 152 0.18 8.88 -4.77
C SER A 152 0.56 7.51 -5.36
N ASP A 153 0.70 7.38 -6.67
CA ASP A 153 1.08 6.17 -7.41
C ASP A 153 2.59 6.03 -7.64
N LYS A 154 3.40 6.93 -7.08
CA LYS A 154 4.86 6.98 -7.30
C LYS A 154 5.59 6.02 -6.38
N SER A 155 6.87 5.80 -6.68
CA SER A 155 7.72 4.93 -5.87
C SER A 155 8.00 5.55 -4.50
N LEU A 156 8.19 4.68 -3.49
CA LEU A 156 8.60 5.09 -2.14
C LEU A 156 9.90 5.91 -2.15
N ALA A 157 10.87 5.52 -2.98
CA ALA A 157 12.15 6.23 -3.12
C ALA A 157 11.94 7.69 -3.56
N TRP A 158 11.09 7.91 -4.57
CA TRP A 158 10.74 9.25 -5.04
C TRP A 158 10.07 10.08 -3.94
N ALA A 159 9.12 9.48 -3.20
CA ALA A 159 8.40 10.17 -2.12
C ALA A 159 9.34 10.59 -0.99
N ARG A 160 10.27 9.70 -0.59
CA ARG A 160 11.30 10.01 0.42
C ARG A 160 12.23 11.12 -0.03
N GLN A 161 12.68 11.10 -1.28
CA GLN A 161 13.55 12.14 -1.84
C GLN A 161 12.85 13.51 -1.80
N LYS A 162 11.59 13.56 -2.23
CA LYS A 162 10.80 14.79 -2.23
C LYS A 162 10.49 15.29 -0.81
N ALA A 163 10.16 14.40 0.12
CA ALA A 163 9.91 14.76 1.52
C ALA A 163 11.14 15.32 2.23
N LYS A 164 12.33 14.75 1.96
CA LYS A 164 13.62 15.24 2.49
C LYS A 164 14.09 16.53 1.81
N GLY A 165 13.40 16.98 0.76
CA GLY A 165 13.77 18.17 -0.01
C GLY A 165 15.08 18.01 -0.78
N ALA A 166 15.49 16.76 -1.04
CA ALA A 166 16.71 16.52 -1.80
C ALA A 166 16.50 17.01 -3.24
N PRO A 167 17.49 17.69 -3.84
CA PRO A 167 17.39 18.12 -5.22
C PRO A 167 17.09 16.89 -6.08
N ALA A 168 16.12 17.03 -7.00
CA ALA A 168 15.89 16.02 -8.01
C ALA A 168 17.25 15.66 -8.62
N LEU A 169 17.62 14.38 -8.58
CA LEU A 169 18.85 13.91 -9.22
C LEU A 169 18.72 14.31 -10.68
N LYS A 170 19.45 15.35 -11.09
CA LYS A 170 19.57 15.70 -12.51
C LYS A 170 20.07 14.43 -13.18
N SER A 171 19.39 13.99 -14.24
CA SER A 171 19.89 12.91 -15.09
C SER A 171 21.31 13.30 -15.47
N THR A 172 22.29 12.69 -14.80
CA THR A 172 23.68 13.00 -15.03
C THR A 172 23.92 12.42 -16.41
N ALA A 173 24.05 13.31 -17.40
CA ALA A 173 24.46 12.91 -18.72
C ALA A 173 25.77 12.14 -18.53
N VAL A 174 25.70 10.81 -18.66
CA VAL A 174 26.88 9.98 -18.57
C VAL A 174 27.81 10.49 -19.66
N PRO A 175 29.02 10.98 -19.35
CA PRO A 175 29.90 11.48 -20.39
C PRO A 175 30.25 10.29 -21.28
N PHE A 176 29.67 10.23 -22.48
CA PHE A 176 30.07 9.26 -23.46
C PHE A 176 31.50 9.62 -23.86
N LYS A 177 32.48 8.87 -23.34
CA LYS A 177 33.85 8.97 -23.84
C LYS A 177 33.89 8.21 -25.15
N THR A 178 33.90 8.92 -26.26
CA THR A 178 34.32 8.35 -27.55
C THR A 178 35.79 7.94 -27.41
N SER A 179 36.07 6.63 -27.35
CA SER A 179 37.43 6.13 -27.56
C SER A 179 37.80 6.43 -29.01
N GLY A 180 38.80 7.29 -29.22
CA GLY A 180 39.38 7.51 -30.55
C GLY A 180 40.08 6.24 -31.02
N TRP A 181 39.65 5.73 -32.16
CA TRP A 181 40.34 4.70 -32.93
C TRP A 181 41.29 5.37 -33.93
#